data_AF-A0A8T3V349-F1
#
_entry.id   AF-A0A8T3V349-F1
#
_cell.length_a   1.000
_cell.length_b   1.000
_cell.length_c   1.000
_cell.angle_alpha   90.00
_cell.angle_beta   90.00
_cell.angle_gamma   90.00
#
_symmetry.space_group_name_H-M   'P 1'
#
loop_
_entity.id
_entity.type
_entity.pdbx_description
1 polymer ?
#
loop_
_entity_poly.entity_id
_entity_poly.type
_entity_poly.pdbx_seq_one_letter_code
_entity_poly.pdbx_strand_id
1 'polypeptide(L)'
;MGNNIKETIKKRKNMVFLLIFFVLLIANILLYYSFFKHYFGHHIVNVPFAVVNNLLTMGAAIIIFGFISTRLPQFRDLRDSSIYEMGYLVIIGIFSILISYFNQSTHSGAFFMPFLNMFKVLSVVLIFMLLATKTRFFYNIMHRKATRRDLFFAFVFFSVLGCLASRYTIPVNNSFANVRNLIIMIASLFGGPYVGIPACIVSAGFRFFEGGTTALPCSLATVIAGFLGSLIYILNDGKFPKGRSVVILMFLYVGFEMALIIWLTPAYVSVVYINDIYPLMLFGGVLGMILCVMIFREVKPENKLSYEELKIMELENTLEEYEIEIEKLHDDVELLKEKNDIE
;
A
#
# COMPACT_ATOMS: atom_id res chain seq x y z
N MET A 1 8.23 -15.84 -36.99
CA MET A 1 9.38 -15.38 -36.17
C MET A 1 8.98 -14.44 -35.02
N GLY A 2 8.06 -13.48 -35.21
CA GLY A 2 7.65 -12.52 -34.16
C GLY A 2 6.92 -13.10 -32.93
N ASN A 3 6.16 -14.19 -33.06
CA ASN A 3 5.48 -14.82 -31.91
C ASN A 3 6.47 -15.49 -30.94
N ASN A 4 7.49 -16.20 -31.46
CA ASN A 4 8.51 -16.86 -30.62
C ASN A 4 9.32 -15.87 -29.79
N ILE A 5 9.64 -14.68 -30.34
CA ILE A 5 10.39 -13.64 -29.63
C ILE A 5 9.53 -13.02 -28.52
N LYS A 6 8.25 -12.69 -28.80
CA LYS A 6 7.32 -12.17 -27.77
C LYS A 6 7.10 -13.17 -26.63
N GLU A 7 6.98 -14.45 -26.96
CA GLU A 7 6.78 -15.51 -25.99
C GLU A 7 8.02 -15.74 -25.12
N THR A 8 9.21 -15.66 -25.72
CA THR A 8 10.49 -15.75 -25.00
C THR A 8 10.71 -14.56 -24.06
N ILE A 9 10.39 -13.32 -24.50
CA ILE A 9 10.44 -12.12 -23.66
C ILE A 9 9.46 -12.23 -22.49
N LYS A 10 8.22 -12.67 -22.76
CA LYS A 10 7.19 -12.88 -21.73
C LYS A 10 7.64 -13.93 -20.70
N LYS A 11 8.19 -15.05 -21.16
CA LYS A 11 8.73 -16.11 -20.30
C LYS A 11 9.87 -15.60 -19.41
N ARG A 12 10.78 -14.79 -19.98
CA ARG A 12 11.88 -14.16 -19.23
C ARG A 12 11.36 -13.17 -18.17
N LYS A 13 10.38 -12.32 -18.50
CA LYS A 13 9.76 -11.39 -17.54
C LYS A 13 9.10 -12.14 -16.37
N ASN A 14 8.36 -13.21 -16.67
CA ASN A 14 7.74 -14.05 -15.64
C ASN A 14 8.77 -14.73 -14.73
N MET A 15 9.88 -15.22 -15.30
CA MET A 15 10.96 -15.84 -14.52
C MET A 15 11.63 -14.85 -13.57
N VAL A 16 11.92 -13.62 -14.04
CA VAL A 16 12.50 -12.57 -13.18
C VAL A 16 11.51 -12.16 -12.08
N PHE A 17 10.23 -12.02 -12.42
CA PHE A 17 9.16 -11.74 -11.45
C PHE A 17 9.11 -12.84 -10.37
N LEU A 18 9.13 -14.11 -10.76
CA LEU A 18 9.14 -15.23 -9.81
C LEU A 18 10.42 -15.28 -8.95
N LEU A 19 11.58 -15.01 -9.56
CA LEU A 19 12.87 -14.99 -8.84
C LEU A 19 12.89 -13.93 -7.74
N ILE A 20 12.34 -12.74 -8.01
CA ILE A 20 12.20 -11.68 -7.00
C ILE A 20 11.38 -12.19 -5.79
N PHE A 21 10.21 -12.77 -6.04
CA PHE A 21 9.37 -13.32 -4.98
C PHE A 21 10.07 -14.45 -4.23
N PHE A 22 10.82 -15.29 -4.94
CA PHE A 22 11.58 -16.39 -4.36
C PHE A 22 12.70 -15.89 -3.44
N VAL A 23 13.46 -14.87 -3.84
CA VAL A 23 14.49 -14.25 -3.00
C VAL A 23 13.88 -13.67 -1.73
N LEU A 24 12.79 -12.90 -1.86
CA LEU A 24 12.11 -12.35 -0.68
C LEU A 24 11.52 -13.46 0.21
N LEU A 25 11.00 -14.53 -0.38
CA LEU A 25 10.48 -15.69 0.34
C LEU A 25 11.58 -16.40 1.14
N ILE A 26 12.74 -16.64 0.54
CA ILE A 26 13.91 -17.22 1.25
C ILE A 26 14.32 -16.31 2.41
N ALA A 27 14.41 -14.99 2.19
CA ALA A 27 14.75 -14.04 3.25
C ALA A 27 13.75 -14.13 4.42
N ASN A 28 12.46 -14.25 4.12
CA ASN A 28 11.42 -14.45 5.14
C ASN A 28 11.55 -15.80 5.85
N ILE A 29 11.78 -16.90 5.13
CA ILE A 29 11.98 -18.24 5.73
C ILE A 29 13.16 -18.22 6.71
N LEU A 30 14.29 -17.64 6.30
CA LEU A 30 15.48 -17.50 7.16
C LEU A 30 15.18 -16.65 8.39
N LEU A 31 14.43 -15.56 8.23
CA LEU A 31 14.02 -14.69 9.33
C LEU A 31 13.09 -15.42 10.30
N TYR A 32 12.05 -16.11 9.83
CA TYR A 32 11.13 -16.87 10.68
C TYR A 32 11.83 -18.05 11.38
N TYR A 33 12.75 -18.72 10.70
CA TYR A 33 13.57 -19.76 11.33
C TYR A 33 14.45 -19.18 12.44
N SER A 34 15.10 -18.03 12.20
CA SER A 34 15.90 -17.33 13.21
C SER A 34 15.04 -16.89 14.40
N PHE A 35 13.84 -16.37 14.14
CA PHE A 35 12.86 -16.01 15.15
C PHE A 35 12.44 -17.23 15.99
N PHE A 36 12.09 -18.33 15.34
CA PHE A 36 11.71 -19.58 16.00
C PHE A 36 12.84 -20.11 16.88
N LYS A 37 14.08 -20.12 16.37
CA LYS A 37 15.25 -20.54 17.16
C LYS A 37 15.52 -19.61 18.34
N HIS A 38 15.34 -18.31 18.19
CA HIS A 38 15.54 -17.35 19.27
C HIS A 38 14.50 -17.52 20.39
N TYR A 39 13.24 -17.75 20.02
CA TYR A 39 12.13 -17.88 20.98
C TYR A 39 12.06 -19.25 21.65
N PHE A 40 12.43 -20.32 20.94
CA PHE A 40 12.28 -21.70 21.41
C PHE A 40 13.61 -22.43 21.68
N GLY A 41 14.75 -21.88 21.25
CA GLY A 41 16.05 -22.56 21.31
C GLY A 41 16.72 -22.59 22.67
N HIS A 42 16.21 -21.85 23.67
CA HIS A 42 16.81 -21.80 25.02
C HIS A 42 16.05 -22.57 26.10
N HIS A 43 14.87 -23.13 25.84
CA HIS A 43 14.18 -23.96 26.82
C HIS A 43 13.40 -25.13 26.18
N ILE A 44 13.76 -26.36 26.55
CA ILE A 44 12.83 -27.50 26.54
C ILE A 44 11.83 -27.21 27.68
N VAL A 45 10.62 -26.76 27.37
CA VAL A 45 9.57 -26.51 28.38
C VAL A 45 8.39 -27.44 28.15
N ASN A 46 8.02 -28.16 29.21
CA ASN A 46 6.70 -28.75 29.42
C ASN A 46 5.62 -27.81 28.92
N VAL A 47 4.93 -28.19 27.84
CA VAL A 47 3.85 -27.37 27.27
C VAL A 47 2.74 -27.26 28.33
N PRO A 48 2.48 -26.07 28.91
CA PRO A 48 1.47 -25.91 29.94
C PRO A 48 0.08 -26.24 29.39
N PHE A 49 -0.81 -26.82 30.20
CA PHE A 49 -2.19 -27.16 29.82
C PHE A 49 -2.94 -25.99 29.15
N ALA A 50 -2.60 -24.75 29.50
CA ALA A 50 -3.11 -23.53 28.88
C ALA A 50 -2.79 -23.42 27.37
N VAL A 51 -1.62 -23.87 26.92
CA VAL A 51 -1.23 -23.83 25.49
C VAL A 51 -2.02 -24.86 24.68
N VAL A 52 -2.28 -26.03 25.27
CA VAL A 52 -3.14 -27.06 24.65
C VAL A 52 -4.60 -26.60 24.58
N ASN A 53 -5.09 -25.95 25.63
CA ASN A 53 -6.45 -25.38 25.67
C ASN A 53 -6.65 -24.22 24.68
N ASN A 54 -5.62 -23.39 24.48
CA ASN A 54 -5.63 -22.31 23.46
C ASN A 54 -5.64 -22.87 22.03
N LEU A 55 -4.92 -23.97 21.77
CA LEU A 55 -4.96 -24.66 20.47
C LEU A 55 -6.34 -25.29 20.19
N LEU A 56 -6.99 -25.87 21.21
CA LEU A 56 -8.34 -26.43 21.12
C LEU A 56 -9.43 -25.36 20.89
N THR A 57 -9.33 -24.21 21.55
CA THR A 57 -10.28 -23.09 21.39
C THR A 57 -10.08 -22.35 20.06
N MET A 58 -8.84 -22.19 19.58
CA MET A 58 -8.57 -21.71 18.22
C MET A 58 -9.13 -22.68 17.17
N GLY A 59 -9.00 -23.99 17.38
CA GLY A 59 -9.62 -25.02 16.54
C GLY A 59 -11.14 -24.91 16.50
N ALA A 60 -11.80 -24.71 17.65
CA ALA A 60 -13.25 -24.55 17.74
C ALA A 60 -13.76 -23.27 17.04
N ALA A 61 -13.04 -22.15 17.18
CA ALA A 61 -13.36 -20.90 16.49
C ALA A 61 -13.25 -21.03 14.96
N ILE A 62 -12.23 -21.73 14.47
CA ILE A 62 -12.05 -22.02 13.04
C ILE A 62 -13.19 -22.90 12.50
N ILE A 63 -13.65 -23.88 13.28
CA ILE A 63 -14.75 -24.78 12.90
C ILE A 63 -16.09 -24.04 12.87
N ILE A 64 -16.39 -23.21 13.87
CA ILE A 64 -17.63 -22.41 13.94
C ILE A 64 -17.65 -21.35 12.82
N PHE A 65 -16.52 -20.71 12.52
CA PHE A 65 -16.40 -19.79 11.39
C PHE A 65 -16.48 -20.50 10.03
N GLY A 66 -15.91 -21.70 9.91
CA GLY A 66 -16.06 -22.55 8.72
C GLY A 66 -17.54 -22.93 8.48
N PHE A 67 -18.30 -23.16 9.55
CA PHE A 67 -19.74 -23.45 9.50
C PHE A 67 -20.59 -22.24 9.10
N ILE A 68 -20.22 -21.03 9.53
CA ILE A 68 -20.87 -19.77 9.09
C ILE A 68 -20.49 -19.45 7.63
N SER A 69 -19.24 -19.73 7.24
CA SER A 69 -18.72 -19.53 5.89
C SER A 69 -19.42 -20.39 4.83
N THR A 70 -19.89 -21.59 5.16
CA THR A 70 -20.65 -22.44 4.23
C THR A 70 -22.11 -22.00 4.07
N ARG A 71 -22.61 -21.12 4.94
CA ARG A 71 -24.00 -20.61 4.97
C ARG A 71 -24.20 -19.20 4.41
N LEU A 72 -23.13 -18.51 4.01
CA LEU A 72 -23.17 -17.23 3.30
C LEU A 72 -23.22 -17.23 1.74
N PRO A 73 -23.66 -18.28 1.00
CA PRO A 73 -23.88 -18.19 -0.45
C PRO A 73 -24.87 -17.11 -0.92
N GLN A 74 -25.57 -16.41 -0.01
CA GLN A 74 -26.61 -15.44 -0.35
C GLN A 74 -26.08 -14.02 -0.67
N PHE A 75 -24.80 -13.73 -0.41
CA PHE A 75 -24.19 -12.42 -0.71
C PHE A 75 -23.22 -12.46 -1.91
N ARG A 76 -23.23 -13.57 -2.67
CA ARG A 76 -22.21 -13.93 -3.66
C ARG A 76 -22.36 -13.29 -5.05
N ASP A 77 -23.44 -12.55 -5.32
CA ASP A 77 -23.79 -12.21 -6.71
C ASP A 77 -23.16 -10.94 -7.30
N LEU A 78 -22.21 -10.27 -6.63
CA LEU A 78 -21.55 -9.08 -7.19
C LEU A 78 -20.01 -9.15 -7.10
N ARG A 79 -19.42 -9.65 -8.20
CA ARG A 79 -18.10 -9.35 -8.79
C ARG A 79 -16.81 -9.49 -7.92
N ASP A 80 -15.98 -10.46 -8.34
CA ASP A 80 -14.57 -10.73 -7.98
C ASP A 80 -14.28 -11.03 -6.49
N SER A 81 -14.85 -12.13 -6.00
CA SER A 81 -14.95 -12.58 -4.60
C SER A 81 -13.62 -12.76 -3.85
N SER A 82 -12.53 -13.07 -4.54
CA SER A 82 -11.37 -13.63 -3.85
C SER A 82 -10.50 -12.61 -3.11
N ILE A 83 -10.58 -11.32 -3.43
CA ILE A 83 -9.81 -10.30 -2.71
C ILE A 83 -10.54 -9.84 -1.45
N TYR A 84 -11.87 -9.85 -1.46
CA TYR A 84 -12.68 -9.66 -0.25
C TYR A 84 -12.52 -10.86 0.69
N GLU A 85 -12.49 -12.08 0.17
CA GLU A 85 -12.21 -13.29 0.96
C GLU A 85 -10.81 -13.26 1.58
N MET A 86 -9.77 -12.83 0.85
CA MET A 86 -8.40 -12.74 1.40
C MET A 86 -8.24 -11.57 2.38
N GLY A 87 -8.86 -10.42 2.12
CA GLY A 87 -8.91 -9.31 3.07
C GLY A 87 -9.62 -9.70 4.36
N TYR A 88 -10.72 -10.44 4.26
CA TYR A 88 -11.46 -10.98 5.39
C TYR A 88 -10.67 -12.04 6.15
N LEU A 89 -9.98 -12.96 5.46
CA LEU A 89 -9.11 -13.97 6.09
C LEU A 89 -7.91 -13.35 6.82
N VAL A 90 -7.33 -12.27 6.29
CA VAL A 90 -6.23 -11.55 6.94
C VAL A 90 -6.74 -10.73 8.13
N ILE A 91 -7.88 -10.04 7.98
CA ILE A 91 -8.53 -9.32 9.08
C ILE A 91 -8.95 -10.28 10.19
N ILE A 92 -9.50 -11.46 9.87
CA ILE A 92 -9.82 -12.53 10.82
C ILE A 92 -8.58 -13.17 11.42
N GLY A 93 -7.52 -13.36 10.64
CA GLY A 93 -6.24 -13.86 11.15
C GLY A 93 -5.68 -12.91 12.22
N ILE A 94 -5.72 -11.60 11.92
CA ILE A 94 -5.32 -10.55 12.85
C ILE A 94 -6.27 -10.48 14.06
N PHE A 95 -7.58 -10.57 13.85
CA PHE A 95 -8.60 -10.54 14.92
C PHE A 95 -8.56 -11.80 15.81
N SER A 96 -8.27 -12.98 15.24
CA SER A 96 -8.11 -14.24 15.97
C SER A 96 -6.81 -14.28 16.77
N ILE A 97 -5.72 -13.74 16.22
CA ILE A 97 -4.47 -13.51 16.97
C ILE A 97 -4.75 -12.51 18.10
N LEU A 98 -5.53 -11.45 17.84
CA LEU A 98 -6.00 -10.50 18.85
C LEU A 98 -6.78 -11.19 19.98
N ILE A 99 -7.84 -11.94 19.64
CA ILE A 99 -8.74 -12.58 20.61
C ILE A 99 -8.03 -13.69 21.41
N SER A 100 -7.18 -14.48 20.76
CA SER A 100 -6.35 -15.51 21.43
C SER A 100 -5.36 -14.89 22.43
N TYR A 101 -4.85 -13.70 22.13
CA TYR A 101 -3.99 -12.93 23.03
C TYR A 101 -4.75 -12.19 24.15
N PHE A 102 -6.03 -11.88 23.93
CA PHE A 102 -6.91 -11.21 24.92
C PHE A 102 -7.30 -12.08 26.12
N ASN A 103 -6.87 -13.35 26.18
CA ASN A 103 -7.13 -14.24 27.31
C ASN A 103 -6.04 -14.18 28.41
N GLN A 104 -5.27 -13.10 28.49
CA GLN A 104 -4.50 -12.76 29.70
C GLN A 104 -4.77 -11.31 30.11
N SER A 105 -5.29 -11.22 31.34
CA SER A 105 -5.98 -10.08 31.92
C SER A 105 -5.07 -8.84 32.13
N THR A 106 -5.67 -7.67 31.90
CA THR A 106 -5.38 -6.41 32.62
C THR A 106 -4.11 -5.61 32.27
N HIS A 107 -3.74 -5.46 30.99
CA HIS A 107 -2.92 -4.30 30.49
C HIS A 107 -3.26 -3.93 29.03
N SER A 108 -4.48 -4.21 28.59
CA SER A 108 -4.93 -4.13 27.18
C SER A 108 -4.68 -2.76 26.52
N GLY A 109 -4.74 -1.65 27.25
CA GLY A 109 -4.47 -0.32 26.68
C GLY A 109 -3.06 -0.17 26.09
N ALA A 110 -2.02 -0.62 26.78
CA ALA A 110 -0.63 -0.38 26.35
C ALA A 110 -0.25 -1.15 25.07
N PHE A 111 -0.85 -2.33 24.87
CA PHE A 111 -0.58 -3.18 23.71
C PHE A 111 -1.35 -2.76 22.45
N PHE A 112 -2.62 -2.35 22.58
CA PHE A 112 -3.44 -1.94 21.43
C PHE A 112 -3.13 -0.54 20.93
N MET A 113 -2.64 0.34 21.80
CA MET A 113 -2.36 1.73 21.45
C MET A 113 -1.45 1.90 20.23
N PRO A 114 -0.33 1.17 20.08
CA PRO A 114 0.49 1.23 18.88
C PRO A 114 -0.27 0.87 17.60
N PHE A 115 -1.11 -0.17 17.61
CA PHE A 115 -1.90 -0.58 16.45
C PHE A 115 -2.99 0.43 16.11
N LEU A 116 -3.66 1.01 17.11
CA LEU A 116 -4.62 2.09 16.90
C LEU A 116 -3.93 3.35 16.34
N ASN A 117 -2.73 3.67 16.81
CA ASN A 117 -1.93 4.76 16.26
C ASN A 117 -1.48 4.45 14.82
N MET A 118 -1.17 3.20 14.51
CA MET A 118 -0.91 2.76 13.12
C MET A 118 -2.14 2.94 12.23
N PHE A 119 -3.33 2.60 12.72
CA PHE A 119 -4.57 2.89 12.00
C PHE A 119 -4.73 4.39 11.72
N LYS A 120 -4.49 5.28 12.70
CA LYS A 120 -4.56 6.73 12.49
C LYS A 120 -3.59 7.19 11.40
N VAL A 121 -2.34 6.74 11.44
CA VAL A 121 -1.33 7.07 10.41
C VAL A 121 -1.77 6.55 9.04
N LEU A 122 -2.27 5.32 8.95
CA LEU A 122 -2.81 4.77 7.72
C LEU A 122 -4.03 5.55 7.20
N SER A 123 -4.97 5.95 8.07
CA SER A 123 -6.12 6.76 7.68
C SER A 123 -5.70 8.08 7.05
N VAL A 124 -4.69 8.76 7.60
CA VAL A 124 -4.15 9.99 7.02
C VAL A 124 -3.55 9.71 5.64
N VAL A 125 -2.72 8.67 5.50
CA VAL A 125 -2.16 8.27 4.20
C VAL A 125 -3.26 7.96 3.19
N LEU A 126 -4.34 7.29 3.60
CA LEU A 126 -5.47 6.96 2.75
C LEU A 126 -6.26 8.18 2.31
N ILE A 127 -6.48 9.15 3.21
CA ILE A 127 -7.12 10.43 2.85
C ILE A 127 -6.30 11.13 1.78
N PHE A 128 -4.98 11.25 1.96
CA PHE A 128 -4.11 11.83 0.92
C PHE A 128 -4.16 11.04 -0.38
N MET A 129 -4.16 9.71 -0.32
CA MET A 129 -4.28 8.86 -1.50
C MET A 129 -5.63 9.04 -2.20
N LEU A 130 -6.75 9.11 -1.47
CA LEU A 130 -8.09 9.36 -2.01
C LEU A 130 -8.21 10.76 -2.63
N LEU A 131 -7.62 11.78 -1.99
CA LEU A 131 -7.56 13.11 -2.60
C LEU A 131 -6.72 13.08 -3.88
N ALA A 132 -5.60 12.35 -3.89
CA ALA A 132 -4.79 12.18 -5.08
C ALA A 132 -5.58 11.51 -6.21
N THR A 133 -6.50 10.56 -5.95
CA THR A 133 -7.29 9.94 -7.03
C THR A 133 -8.21 10.92 -7.75
N LYS A 134 -8.59 12.04 -7.11
CA LYS A 134 -9.39 13.10 -7.72
C LYS A 134 -8.56 14.08 -8.58
N THR A 135 -7.24 13.94 -8.59
CA THR A 135 -6.37 14.84 -9.36
C THR A 135 -6.14 14.34 -10.79
N ARG A 136 -5.85 15.29 -11.69
CA ARG A 136 -5.56 15.00 -13.11
C ARG A 136 -4.32 14.12 -13.30
N PHE A 137 -3.27 14.32 -12.50
CA PHE A 137 -2.05 13.54 -12.64
C PHE A 137 -2.27 12.06 -12.32
N PHE A 138 -3.05 11.77 -11.28
CA PHE A 138 -3.34 10.41 -10.87
C PHE A 138 -4.19 9.70 -11.93
N TYR A 139 -5.23 10.37 -12.40
CA TYR A 139 -6.09 9.90 -13.47
C TYR A 139 -5.27 9.55 -14.72
N ASN A 140 -4.39 10.45 -15.17
CA ASN A 140 -3.56 10.26 -16.36
C ASN A 140 -2.56 9.11 -16.22
N ILE A 141 -1.94 8.93 -15.05
CA ILE A 141 -1.03 7.79 -14.80
C ILE A 141 -1.78 6.47 -14.84
N MET A 142 -2.93 6.39 -14.19
CA MET A 142 -3.72 5.16 -14.15
C MET A 142 -4.25 4.77 -15.54
N HIS A 143 -4.59 5.75 -16.37
CA HIS A 143 -5.06 5.56 -17.75
C HIS A 143 -3.95 5.56 -18.81
N ARG A 144 -2.67 5.59 -18.40
CA ARG A 144 -1.49 5.59 -19.29
C ARG A 144 -1.46 6.75 -20.29
N LYS A 145 -2.06 7.87 -19.92
CA LYS A 145 -2.02 9.16 -20.65
C LYS A 145 -1.10 10.18 -19.94
N ALA A 146 -0.26 9.72 -19.01
CA ALA A 146 0.61 10.57 -18.21
C ALA A 146 1.56 11.41 -19.05
N THR A 147 1.50 12.72 -18.85
CA THR A 147 2.48 13.66 -19.35
C THR A 147 3.69 13.74 -18.41
N ARG A 148 4.79 14.35 -18.85
CA ARG A 148 5.95 14.63 -17.97
C ARG A 148 5.57 15.48 -16.75
N ARG A 149 4.58 16.37 -16.90
CA ARG A 149 4.03 17.18 -15.80
C ARG A 149 3.32 16.31 -14.76
N ASP A 150 2.51 15.35 -15.21
CA ASP A 150 1.82 14.42 -14.31
C ASP A 150 2.80 13.55 -13.51
N LEU A 151 3.85 13.06 -14.17
CA LEU A 151 4.91 12.29 -13.52
C LEU A 151 5.69 13.14 -12.50
N PHE A 152 5.96 14.41 -12.81
CA PHE A 152 6.59 15.34 -11.88
C PHE A 152 5.73 15.59 -10.64
N PHE A 153 4.44 15.89 -10.81
CA PHE A 153 3.53 16.06 -9.67
C PHE A 153 3.39 14.80 -8.82
N ALA A 154 3.29 13.62 -9.45
CA ALA A 154 3.27 12.35 -8.73
C ALA A 154 4.57 12.12 -7.94
N PHE A 155 5.74 12.38 -8.55
CA PHE A 155 7.02 12.31 -7.86
C PHE A 155 7.06 13.23 -6.63
N VAL A 156 6.70 14.50 -6.77
CA VAL A 156 6.70 15.47 -5.66
C VAL A 156 5.75 15.00 -4.55
N PHE A 157 4.53 14.61 -4.92
CA PHE A 157 3.51 14.14 -3.98
C PHE A 157 4.00 12.94 -3.16
N PHE A 158 4.51 11.88 -3.81
CA PHE A 158 4.98 10.69 -3.11
C PHE A 158 6.28 10.93 -2.33
N SER A 159 7.13 11.87 -2.77
CA SER A 159 8.33 12.26 -2.03
C SER A 159 7.97 12.96 -0.72
N VAL A 160 7.04 13.93 -0.77
CA VAL A 160 6.55 14.64 0.41
C VAL A 160 5.89 13.66 1.36
N LEU A 161 4.99 12.79 0.86
CA LEU A 161 4.36 11.77 1.69
C LEU A 161 5.37 10.80 2.31
N GLY A 162 6.41 10.39 1.57
CA GLY A 162 7.47 9.52 2.08
C GLY A 162 8.31 10.18 3.19
N CYS A 163 8.63 11.47 3.05
CA CYS A 163 9.33 12.24 4.09
C CYS A 163 8.45 12.42 5.32
N LEU A 164 7.18 12.79 5.13
CA LEU A 164 6.21 12.92 6.21
C LEU A 164 6.03 11.60 6.96
N ALA A 165 5.92 10.47 6.25
CA ALA A 165 5.82 9.16 6.88
C ALA A 165 7.10 8.71 7.59
N SER A 166 8.26 9.31 7.29
CA SER A 166 9.47 9.10 8.11
C SER A 166 9.39 9.83 9.43
N ARG A 167 8.79 11.02 9.43
CA ARG A 167 8.66 11.86 10.63
C ARG A 167 7.47 11.45 11.51
N TYR A 168 6.36 11.03 10.92
CA TYR A 168 5.18 10.55 11.64
C TYR A 168 5.36 9.09 12.04
N THR A 169 6.10 8.90 13.12
CA THR A 169 6.41 7.59 13.67
C THR A 169 5.48 7.22 14.82
N ILE A 170 5.27 5.92 15.02
CA ILE A 170 4.59 5.37 16.20
C ILE A 170 5.67 4.89 17.17
N PRO A 171 5.81 5.55 18.34
CA PRO A 171 6.81 5.15 19.33
C PRO A 171 6.38 3.85 20.02
N VAL A 172 7.29 2.88 20.08
CA VAL A 172 7.14 1.62 20.81
C VAL A 172 8.49 1.27 21.44
N ASN A 173 8.56 1.16 22.77
CA ASN A 173 9.77 0.75 23.51
C ASN A 173 11.07 1.44 23.04
N ASN A 174 11.06 2.78 22.99
CA ASN A 174 12.16 3.64 22.52
C ASN A 174 12.59 3.46 21.05
N SER A 175 11.81 2.70 20.28
CA SER A 175 11.97 2.53 18.83
C SER A 175 10.76 3.10 18.10
N PHE A 176 10.93 3.32 16.79
CA PHE A 176 9.96 4.09 15.99
C PHE A 176 9.50 3.27 14.78
N ALA A 177 8.23 2.89 14.78
CA ALA A 177 7.57 2.26 13.64
C ALA A 177 7.05 3.33 12.66
N ASN A 178 7.07 3.02 11.36
CA ASN A 178 6.58 3.95 10.34
C ASN A 178 6.02 3.19 9.12
N VAL A 179 5.41 3.93 8.19
CA VAL A 179 4.85 3.41 6.93
C VAL A 179 5.54 3.98 5.70
N ARG A 180 6.77 4.50 5.81
CA ARG A 180 7.50 5.11 4.68
C ARG A 180 7.58 4.16 3.49
N ASN A 181 8.01 2.93 3.74
CA ASN A 181 8.23 1.96 2.66
C ASN A 181 6.94 1.53 1.96
N LEU A 182 5.79 1.57 2.65
CA LEU A 182 4.49 1.37 2.01
C LEU A 182 4.25 2.44 0.93
N ILE A 183 4.45 3.71 1.27
CA ILE A 183 4.22 4.84 0.36
C ILE A 183 5.16 4.75 -0.85
N ILE A 184 6.44 4.47 -0.61
CA ILE A 184 7.43 4.35 -1.69
C ILE A 184 7.15 3.13 -2.57
N MET A 185 6.71 2.00 -1.99
CA MET A 185 6.30 0.83 -2.76
C MET A 185 5.08 1.15 -3.66
N ILE A 186 4.06 1.83 -3.12
CA ILE A 186 2.89 2.26 -3.87
C ILE A 186 3.32 3.19 -5.02
N ALA A 187 4.13 4.21 -4.73
CA ALA A 187 4.62 5.18 -5.72
C ALA A 187 5.31 4.47 -6.90
N SER A 188 6.18 3.52 -6.59
CA SER A 188 6.94 2.75 -7.58
C SER A 188 6.09 1.79 -8.40
N LEU A 189 5.11 1.14 -7.79
CA LEU A 189 4.18 0.25 -8.50
C LEU A 189 3.15 1.03 -9.34
N PHE A 190 2.87 2.27 -8.97
CA PHE A 190 1.92 3.15 -9.64
C PHE A 190 2.54 3.91 -10.80
N GLY A 191 3.61 4.67 -10.54
CA GLY A 191 4.26 5.54 -11.53
C GLY A 191 5.56 4.97 -12.11
N GLY A 192 5.96 3.76 -11.69
CA GLY A 192 7.14 3.09 -12.23
C GLY A 192 8.45 3.81 -11.91
N PRO A 193 9.52 3.58 -12.70
CA PRO A 193 10.83 4.18 -12.45
C PRO A 193 10.82 5.72 -12.49
N TYR A 194 9.88 6.34 -13.21
CA TYR A 194 9.80 7.79 -13.37
C TYR A 194 9.31 8.52 -12.11
N VAL A 195 8.56 7.82 -11.25
CA VAL A 195 8.04 8.36 -9.99
C VAL A 195 8.74 7.70 -8.80
N GLY A 196 8.88 6.38 -8.84
CA GLY A 196 9.39 5.56 -7.73
C GLY A 196 10.86 5.78 -7.40
N ILE A 197 11.75 5.79 -8.40
CA ILE A 197 13.20 5.99 -8.19
C ILE A 197 13.49 7.39 -7.62
N PRO A 198 13.03 8.50 -8.22
CA PRO A 198 13.32 9.81 -7.65
C PRO A 198 12.67 9.98 -6.26
N ALA A 199 11.46 9.46 -6.04
CA ALA A 199 10.81 9.54 -4.73
C ALA A 199 11.53 8.71 -3.65
N CYS A 200 12.04 7.52 -3.99
CA CYS A 200 12.79 6.71 -3.03
C CYS A 200 14.13 7.35 -2.66
N ILE A 201 14.82 8.00 -3.60
CA ILE A 201 16.08 8.70 -3.33
C ILE A 201 15.84 9.86 -2.36
N VAL A 202 14.82 10.70 -2.60
CA VAL A 202 14.50 11.82 -1.72
C VAL A 202 14.10 11.32 -0.33
N SER A 203 13.19 10.34 -0.25
CA SER A 203 12.68 9.81 1.01
C SER A 203 13.74 9.03 1.81
N ALA A 204 14.59 8.25 1.14
CA ALA A 204 15.71 7.57 1.77
C ALA A 204 16.79 8.55 2.23
N GLY A 205 17.09 9.58 1.43
CA GLY A 205 18.00 10.65 1.83
C GLY A 205 17.49 11.36 3.09
N PHE A 206 16.21 11.74 3.10
CA PHE A 206 15.58 12.34 4.28
C PHE A 206 15.71 11.44 5.51
N ARG A 207 15.38 10.15 5.40
CA ARG A 207 15.53 9.20 6.52
C ARG A 207 16.99 9.05 6.97
N PHE A 208 17.95 9.06 6.03
CA PHE A 208 19.36 8.91 6.36
C PHE A 208 19.86 10.10 7.20
N PHE A 209 19.50 11.32 6.80
CA PHE A 209 19.91 12.54 7.49
C PHE A 209 19.24 12.74 8.86
N GLU A 210 18.10 12.08 9.13
CA GLU A 210 17.52 12.05 10.49
C GLU A 210 18.41 11.31 11.50
N GLY A 211 19.36 10.48 11.04
CA GLY A 211 20.30 9.78 11.90
C GLY A 211 19.67 8.69 12.77
N GLY A 212 20.40 8.28 13.81
CA GLY A 212 20.03 7.16 14.68
C GLY A 212 20.54 5.79 14.21
N THR A 213 20.43 4.78 15.08
CA THR A 213 21.00 3.44 14.89
C THR A 213 20.43 2.68 13.69
N THR A 214 19.22 3.03 13.24
CA THR A 214 18.57 2.42 12.07
C THR A 214 18.60 3.30 10.81
N ALA A 215 19.34 4.42 10.81
CA ALA A 215 19.40 5.33 9.66
C ALA A 215 19.83 4.61 8.38
N LEU A 216 20.94 3.87 8.43
CA LEU A 216 21.48 3.15 7.28
C LEU A 216 20.54 2.03 6.78
N PRO A 217 20.14 1.03 7.58
CA PRO A 217 19.28 -0.06 7.10
C PRO A 217 17.92 0.41 6.62
N CYS A 218 17.28 1.35 7.34
CA CYS A 218 15.95 1.85 6.95
C CYS A 218 16.01 2.66 5.65
N SER A 219 17.07 3.44 5.41
CA SER A 219 17.23 4.20 4.17
C SER A 219 17.54 3.27 3.01
N LEU A 220 18.42 2.28 3.21
CA LEU A 220 18.74 1.27 2.21
C LEU A 220 17.50 0.46 1.82
N ALA A 221 16.70 0.04 2.81
CA ALA A 221 15.42 -0.62 2.56
C ALA A 221 14.55 0.27 1.65
N THR A 222 14.36 1.53 1.98
CA THR A 222 13.56 2.47 1.17
C THR A 222 14.03 2.59 -0.27
N VAL A 223 15.34 2.69 -0.50
CA VAL A 223 15.89 2.67 -1.86
C VAL A 223 15.48 1.37 -2.56
N ILE A 224 15.68 0.22 -1.90
CA ILE A 224 15.33 -1.10 -2.45
C ILE A 224 13.82 -1.21 -2.74
N ALA A 225 12.92 -0.73 -1.87
CA ALA A 225 11.48 -0.65 -2.16
C ALA A 225 11.20 0.13 -3.46
N GLY A 226 11.88 1.28 -3.62
CA GLY A 226 11.80 2.12 -4.80
C GLY A 226 12.15 1.37 -6.09
N PHE A 227 13.34 0.77 -6.09
CA PHE A 227 13.84 0.00 -7.24
C PHE A 227 13.01 -1.25 -7.51
N LEU A 228 12.63 -1.99 -6.45
CA LEU A 228 11.86 -3.21 -6.53
C LEU A 228 10.46 -2.98 -7.13
N GLY A 229 9.73 -2.00 -6.60
CA GLY A 229 8.42 -1.63 -7.14
C GLY A 229 8.51 -1.14 -8.59
N SER A 230 9.56 -0.38 -8.93
CA SER A 230 9.77 0.14 -10.28
C SER A 230 10.11 -0.97 -11.27
N LEU A 231 10.91 -1.94 -10.85
CA LEU A 231 11.22 -3.13 -11.64
C LEU A 231 9.95 -3.96 -11.87
N ILE A 232 9.14 -4.17 -10.84
CA ILE A 232 7.87 -4.88 -10.95
C ILE A 232 6.89 -4.16 -11.89
N TYR A 233 6.84 -2.83 -11.86
CA TYR A 233 6.08 -2.04 -12.80
C TYR A 233 6.51 -2.31 -14.26
N ILE A 234 7.81 -2.31 -14.55
CA ILE A 234 8.36 -2.61 -15.89
C ILE A 234 8.06 -4.05 -16.31
N LEU A 235 8.20 -5.01 -15.40
CA LEU A 235 7.90 -6.42 -15.63
C LEU A 235 6.42 -6.64 -15.92
N ASN A 236 5.54 -5.84 -15.32
CA ASN A 236 4.10 -5.86 -15.56
C ASN A 236 3.67 -4.89 -16.69
N ASP A 237 4.56 -4.62 -17.65
CA ASP A 237 4.35 -3.80 -18.84
C ASP A 237 3.85 -2.38 -18.56
N GLY A 238 4.18 -1.82 -17.39
CA GLY A 238 3.71 -0.52 -16.92
C GLY A 238 2.24 -0.51 -16.49
N LYS A 239 1.69 -1.66 -16.07
CA LYS A 239 0.40 -1.74 -15.38
C LYS A 239 0.68 -1.88 -13.89
N PHE A 240 -0.22 -1.34 -13.07
CA PHE A 240 -0.28 -1.73 -11.67
C PHE A 240 -0.56 -3.24 -11.57
N PRO A 241 0.23 -4.03 -10.81
CA PRO A 241 0.07 -5.49 -10.74
C PRO A 241 -1.24 -5.93 -10.08
N LYS A 242 -1.55 -7.24 -10.18
CA LYS A 242 -2.75 -7.81 -9.55
C LYS A 242 -2.70 -7.62 -8.04
N GLY A 243 -3.84 -7.28 -7.43
CA GLY A 243 -3.95 -6.99 -6.00
C GLY A 243 -3.28 -8.03 -5.09
N ARG A 244 -3.56 -9.32 -5.30
CA ARG A 244 -2.94 -10.40 -4.53
C ARG A 244 -1.41 -10.38 -4.60
N SER A 245 -0.85 -10.20 -5.80
CA SER A 245 0.60 -10.16 -6.00
C SER A 245 1.23 -8.98 -5.28
N VAL A 246 0.58 -7.82 -5.28
CA VAL A 246 1.09 -6.62 -4.60
C VAL A 246 1.03 -6.74 -3.08
N VAL A 247 -0.03 -7.36 -2.54
CA VAL A 247 -0.15 -7.62 -1.09
C VAL A 247 0.92 -8.61 -0.63
N ILE A 248 1.13 -9.71 -1.37
CA ILE A 248 2.20 -10.68 -1.06
C ILE A 248 3.58 -10.02 -1.17
N LEU A 249 3.81 -9.21 -2.20
CA LEU A 249 5.04 -8.45 -2.35
C LEU A 249 5.31 -7.58 -1.11
N MET A 250 4.29 -6.86 -0.63
CA MET A 250 4.44 -5.98 0.52
C MET A 250 4.74 -6.77 1.80
N PHE A 251 4.01 -7.87 2.04
CA PHE A 251 4.28 -8.79 3.16
C PHE A 251 5.73 -9.27 3.16
N LEU A 252 6.18 -9.78 2.01
CA LEU A 252 7.54 -10.30 1.85
C LEU A 252 8.60 -9.19 1.99
N TYR A 253 8.30 -8.01 1.47
CA TYR A 253 9.21 -6.87 1.54
C TYR A 253 9.38 -6.35 2.97
N VAL A 254 8.33 -6.30 3.80
CA VAL A 254 8.48 -5.88 5.21
C VAL A 254 9.36 -6.86 5.98
N GLY A 255 9.23 -8.17 5.74
CA GLY A 255 10.15 -9.16 6.29
C GLY A 255 11.59 -8.96 5.82
N PHE A 256 11.79 -8.65 4.53
CA PHE A 256 13.11 -8.32 3.99
C PHE A 256 13.71 -7.06 4.63
N GLU A 257 12.92 -6.01 4.86
CA GLU A 257 13.36 -4.81 5.59
C GLU A 257 13.86 -5.16 7.00
N MET A 258 13.13 -5.99 7.73
CA MET A 258 13.58 -6.42 9.05
C MET A 258 14.87 -7.24 8.98
N ALA A 259 15.04 -8.09 7.97
CA ALA A 259 16.28 -8.82 7.76
C ALA A 259 17.48 -7.87 7.55
N LEU A 260 17.29 -6.75 6.83
CA LEU A 260 18.33 -5.72 6.70
C LEU A 260 18.67 -5.06 8.04
N ILE A 261 17.66 -4.78 8.89
CA ILE A 261 17.89 -4.23 10.22
C ILE A 261 18.70 -5.22 11.06
N ILE A 262 18.34 -6.51 11.06
CA ILE A 262 19.09 -7.55 11.77
C ILE A 262 20.55 -7.61 11.33
N TRP A 263 20.79 -7.51 10.02
CA TRP A 263 22.13 -7.68 9.48
C TRP A 263 23.03 -6.46 9.68
N LEU A 264 22.46 -5.25 9.64
CA LEU A 264 23.20 -3.99 9.64
C LEU A 264 23.18 -3.27 10.99
N THR A 265 22.49 -3.80 12.01
CA THR A 265 22.44 -3.19 13.35
C THR A 265 22.91 -4.14 14.44
N PRO A 266 23.42 -3.62 15.57
CA PRO A 266 23.76 -4.44 16.73
C PRO A 266 22.56 -5.20 17.30
N ALA A 267 22.80 -6.35 17.92
CA ALA A 267 21.76 -7.24 18.45
C ALA A 267 20.78 -6.54 19.40
N TYR A 268 21.25 -5.62 20.24
CA TYR A 268 20.39 -4.89 21.18
C TYR A 268 19.36 -3.97 20.48
N VAL A 269 19.64 -3.52 19.25
CA VAL A 269 18.69 -2.75 18.42
C VAL A 269 17.77 -3.70 17.68
N SER A 270 18.33 -4.71 17.02
CA SER A 270 17.55 -5.61 16.16
C SER A 270 16.51 -6.43 16.94
N VAL A 271 16.80 -6.85 18.18
CA VAL A 271 15.84 -7.61 19.00
C VAL A 271 14.58 -6.78 19.31
N VAL A 272 14.74 -5.51 19.66
CA VAL A 272 13.60 -4.59 19.89
C VAL A 272 12.80 -4.41 18.61
N TYR A 273 13.48 -4.23 17.48
CA TYR A 273 12.80 -4.09 16.19
C TYR A 273 12.02 -5.35 15.78
N ILE A 274 12.56 -6.54 16.02
CA ILE A 274 11.87 -7.80 15.70
C ILE A 274 10.64 -8.00 16.60
N ASN A 275 10.76 -7.76 17.91
CA ASN A 275 9.70 -8.10 18.86
C ASN A 275 8.58 -7.07 18.85
N ASP A 276 8.92 -5.78 18.75
CA ASP A 276 7.97 -4.70 19.00
C ASP A 276 7.58 -3.94 17.73
N ILE A 277 8.52 -3.77 16.80
CA ILE A 277 8.31 -2.93 15.61
C ILE A 277 7.83 -3.74 14.40
N TYR A 278 8.36 -4.95 14.20
CA TYR A 278 8.03 -5.78 13.04
C TYR A 278 6.54 -6.14 12.97
N PRO A 279 5.87 -6.65 14.03
CA PRO A 279 4.45 -6.98 13.95
C PRO A 279 3.60 -5.77 13.57
N LEU A 280 3.97 -4.60 14.09
CA LEU A 280 3.29 -3.34 13.85
C LEU A 280 3.51 -2.82 12.42
N MET A 281 4.73 -2.86 11.91
CA MET A 281 5.04 -2.47 10.52
C MET A 281 4.50 -3.46 9.50
N LEU A 282 4.47 -4.76 9.82
CA LEU A 282 3.86 -5.78 8.99
C LEU A 282 2.35 -5.55 8.87
N PHE A 283 1.69 -5.31 10.00
CA PHE A 283 0.28 -4.91 10.05
C PHE A 283 0.04 -3.66 9.20
N GLY A 284 0.79 -2.59 9.46
CA GLY A 284 0.64 -1.31 8.76
C GLY A 284 0.88 -1.42 7.26
N GLY A 285 1.97 -2.07 6.85
CA GLY A 285 2.35 -2.24 5.46
C GLY A 285 1.37 -3.09 4.66
N VAL A 286 0.98 -4.26 5.19
CA VAL A 286 0.07 -5.18 4.49
C VAL A 286 -1.34 -4.60 4.42
N LEU A 287 -1.88 -4.10 5.54
CA LEU A 287 -3.21 -3.50 5.57
C LEU A 287 -3.28 -2.26 4.67
N GLY A 288 -2.30 -1.36 4.77
CA GLY A 288 -2.24 -0.17 3.94
C GLY A 288 -2.16 -0.51 2.44
N MET A 289 -1.45 -1.58 2.08
CA MET A 289 -1.39 -2.02 0.69
C MET A 289 -2.72 -2.62 0.21
N ILE A 290 -3.42 -3.39 1.04
CA ILE A 290 -4.78 -3.88 0.74
C ILE A 290 -5.72 -2.70 0.45
N LEU A 291 -5.71 -1.69 1.33
CA LEU A 291 -6.55 -0.50 1.19
C LEU A 291 -6.19 0.30 -0.07
N CYS A 292 -4.90 0.44 -0.38
CA CYS A 292 -4.45 1.08 -1.62
C CYS A 292 -4.95 0.32 -2.88
N VAL A 293 -4.90 -1.01 -2.86
CA VAL A 293 -5.42 -1.84 -3.96
C VAL A 293 -6.93 -1.66 -4.13
N MET A 294 -7.68 -1.55 -3.04
CA MET A 294 -9.13 -1.28 -3.08
C MET A 294 -9.41 0.07 -3.74
N ILE A 295 -8.72 1.14 -3.30
CA ILE A 295 -8.82 2.47 -3.90
C ILE A 295 -8.53 2.41 -5.40
N PHE A 296 -7.42 1.76 -5.80
CA PHE A 296 -7.03 1.73 -7.22
C PHE A 296 -8.00 0.93 -8.10
N ARG A 297 -8.73 -0.02 -7.51
CA ARG A 297 -9.77 -0.79 -8.19
C ARG A 297 -11.05 0.02 -8.39
N GLU A 298 -11.43 0.81 -7.40
CA GLU A 298 -12.60 1.69 -7.48
C GLU A 298 -12.39 2.78 -8.54
N VAL A 299 -11.17 3.33 -8.65
CA VAL A 299 -10.87 4.37 -9.64
C VAL A 299 -10.72 3.77 -11.05
N LYS A 300 -10.26 2.52 -11.18
CA LYS A 300 -10.22 1.82 -12.49
C LYS A 300 -11.67 1.64 -12.98
N PRO A 301 -12.11 2.38 -14.00
CA PRO A 301 -13.45 2.20 -14.51
C PRO A 301 -13.47 0.88 -15.27
N GLU A 302 -14.07 -0.14 -14.69
CA GLU A 302 -14.64 -1.21 -15.51
C GLU A 302 -15.91 -0.73 -16.24
N ASN A 303 -16.41 0.46 -15.91
CA ASN A 303 -17.54 1.11 -16.57
C ASN A 303 -17.06 2.33 -17.36
N LYS A 304 -17.17 2.27 -18.69
CA LYS A 304 -16.98 3.41 -19.62
C LYS A 304 -17.75 4.68 -19.20
N LEU A 305 -18.78 4.54 -18.37
CA LEU A 305 -19.65 5.61 -17.85
C LEU A 305 -18.88 6.75 -17.16
N SER A 306 -17.95 6.48 -16.24
CA SER A 306 -17.36 7.57 -15.42
C SER A 306 -16.43 8.50 -16.22
N TYR A 307 -15.78 8.00 -17.28
CA TYR A 307 -15.00 8.86 -18.17
C TYR A 307 -15.89 9.67 -19.11
N GLU A 308 -16.99 9.09 -19.60
CA GLU A 308 -17.98 9.84 -20.37
C GLU A 308 -18.66 10.89 -19.50
N GLU A 309 -19.02 10.59 -18.26
CA GLU A 309 -19.55 11.55 -17.28
C GLU A 309 -18.57 12.69 -16.98
N LEU A 310 -17.28 12.40 -16.80
CA LEU A 310 -16.24 13.44 -16.63
C LEU A 310 -16.09 14.30 -17.89
N LYS A 311 -16.20 13.70 -19.08
CA LYS A 311 -16.15 14.43 -20.35
C LYS A 311 -17.39 15.27 -20.59
N ILE A 312 -18.55 14.76 -20.17
CA ILE A 312 -19.83 15.46 -20.22
C ILE A 312 -19.78 16.67 -19.28
N MET A 313 -19.33 16.51 -18.03
CA MET A 313 -19.13 17.64 -17.11
C MET A 313 -18.12 18.67 -17.66
N GLU A 314 -17.03 18.23 -18.30
CA GLU A 314 -16.07 19.16 -18.90
C GLU A 314 -16.69 19.91 -20.10
N LEU A 315 -17.52 19.23 -20.91
CA LEU A 315 -18.28 19.87 -21.99
C LEU A 315 -19.37 20.83 -21.46
N GLU A 316 -20.11 20.44 -20.42
CA GLU A 316 -21.17 21.23 -19.80
C GLU A 316 -20.61 22.53 -19.23
N ASN A 317 -19.49 22.48 -18.49
CA ASN A 317 -18.81 23.69 -18.00
C ASN A 317 -18.34 24.61 -19.14
N THR A 318 -17.88 24.02 -20.25
CA THR A 318 -17.43 24.81 -21.42
C THR A 318 -18.63 25.44 -22.13
N LEU A 319 -19.77 24.75 -22.18
CA LEU A 319 -21.03 25.25 -22.73
C LEU A 319 -21.58 26.41 -21.89
N GLU A 320 -21.57 26.29 -20.57
CA GLU A 320 -21.97 27.39 -19.66
C GLU A 320 -21.09 28.63 -19.86
N GLU A 321 -19.77 28.47 -20.03
CA GLU A 321 -18.87 29.60 -20.34
C GLU A 321 -19.25 30.30 -21.66
N TYR A 322 -19.57 29.53 -22.71
CA TYR A 322 -19.99 30.10 -24.00
C TYR A 322 -21.38 30.74 -23.95
N GLU A 323 -22.33 30.20 -23.18
CA GLU A 323 -23.66 30.80 -23.02
C GLU A 323 -23.56 32.18 -22.37
N ILE A 324 -22.75 32.31 -21.31
CA ILE A 324 -22.48 33.59 -20.64
C ILE A 324 -21.81 34.60 -21.60
N GLU A 325 -20.92 34.13 -22.48
CA GLU A 325 -20.24 34.99 -23.45
C GLU A 325 -21.20 35.46 -24.57
N ILE A 326 -22.09 34.58 -25.03
CA ILE A 326 -23.12 34.91 -26.03
C ILE A 326 -24.13 35.91 -25.46
N GLU A 327 -24.56 35.74 -24.21
CA GLU A 327 -25.51 36.66 -23.57
C GLU A 327 -24.93 38.08 -23.47
N LYS A 328 -23.66 38.20 -23.06
CA LYS A 328 -22.95 39.49 -23.06
C LYS A 328 -22.84 40.12 -24.45
N LEU A 329 -22.53 39.32 -25.47
CA LEU A 329 -22.47 39.82 -26.85
C LEU A 329 -23.86 40.26 -27.35
N HIS A 330 -24.92 39.60 -26.90
CA HIS A 330 -26.29 39.98 -27.23
C HIS A 330 -26.65 41.34 -26.63
N ASP A 331 -26.37 41.52 -25.34
CA ASP A 331 -26.57 42.79 -24.63
C ASP A 331 -25.77 43.94 -25.27
N ASP A 332 -24.51 43.69 -25.65
CA ASP A 332 -23.65 44.67 -26.33
C ASP A 332 -24.23 45.06 -27.70
N VAL A 333 -24.76 44.10 -28.47
CA VAL A 333 -25.39 44.36 -29.77
C VAL A 333 -26.70 45.14 -29.60
N GLU A 334 -27.49 44.84 -28.57
CA GLU A 334 -28.74 45.56 -28.28
C GLU A 334 -28.45 47.02 -27.88
N LEU A 335 -27.46 47.24 -27.02
CA LEU A 335 -26.96 48.58 -26.66
C LEU A 335 -26.42 49.35 -27.87
N LEU A 336 -25.74 48.69 -28.79
CA LEU A 336 -25.26 49.31 -30.02
C LEU A 336 -26.40 49.66 -30.98
N LYS A 337 -27.44 48.82 -31.08
CA LYS A 337 -28.65 49.14 -31.87
C LYS A 337 -29.40 50.32 -31.29
N GLU A 338 -29.62 50.35 -29.97
CA GLU A 338 -30.25 51.50 -29.30
C GLU A 338 -29.46 52.79 -29.54
N LYS A 339 -28.12 52.74 -29.52
CA LYS A 339 -27.29 53.91 -29.85
C LYS A 339 -27.39 54.33 -31.31
N ASN A 340 -27.54 53.39 -32.24
CA ASN A 340 -27.64 53.67 -33.67
C ASN A 340 -29.03 54.18 -34.08
N ASP A 341 -30.08 53.85 -33.32
CA ASP A 341 -31.45 54.36 -33.55
C ASP A 341 -31.66 55.77 -32.94
N ILE A 342 -30.65 56.33 -32.26
CA ILE A 342 -30.67 57.67 -31.61
C ILE A 342 -29.86 58.72 -32.41
N GLU A 343 -29.06 58.32 -33.41
CA GLU A 343 -28.42 59.21 -34.41
C GLU A 343 -29.28 59.34 -35.68
#